data_AF-A0AAU4ZNY6-F1
#
_entry.id   AF-A0AAU4ZNY6-F1
#
_cell.length_a   1.000
_cell.length_b   1.000
_cell.length_c   1.000
_cell.angle_alpha   90.00
_cell.angle_beta   90.00
_cell.angle_gamma   90.00
#
_symmetry.space_group_name_H-M   'P 1'
#
loop_
_entity.id
_entity.type
_entity.pdbx_description
1 polymer ?
#
loop_
_entity_poly.entity_id
_entity_poly.type
_entity_poly.pdbx_seq_one_letter_code
_entity_poly.pdbx_strand_id
1 'polypeptide(L)'
;MARAFDDLAADLPSEADVEPRSTGEEMALHLGIARAAELTRNRPRFVREAVEDLPEDARDFDWSAASDLLFQDHDVLMLFDDSLDGIEDGGSVVNQAMGMVNLAPLDWFTPFDPEQARADERGFRHP
;
A
#
# COMPACT_ATOMS: atom_id res chain seq x y z
N MET A 1 -0.48 3.88 -10.32
CA MET A 1 -0.93 4.46 -9.04
C MET A 1 -2.43 4.50 -8.87
N ALA A 2 -3.23 5.24 -9.65
CA ALA A 2 -4.69 5.32 -9.44
C ALA A 2 -5.38 3.95 -9.31
N ARG A 3 -5.03 3.00 -10.20
CA ARG A 3 -5.50 1.61 -10.13
C ARG A 3 -5.18 0.90 -8.81
N ALA A 4 -4.00 1.13 -8.24
CA ALA A 4 -3.58 0.46 -7.01
C ALA A 4 -4.46 0.89 -5.82
N PHE A 5 -4.86 2.18 -5.76
CA PHE A 5 -5.84 2.63 -4.77
C PHE A 5 -7.22 1.99 -4.97
N ASP A 6 -7.65 1.82 -6.22
CA ASP A 6 -8.93 1.18 -6.55
C ASP A 6 -8.92 -0.30 -6.21
N ASP A 7 -7.81 -0.98 -6.50
CA ASP A 7 -7.61 -2.40 -6.22
C ASP A 7 -7.66 -2.67 -4.70
N LEU A 8 -6.99 -1.86 -3.89
CA LEU A 8 -7.07 -1.93 -2.42
C LEU A 8 -8.48 -1.61 -1.88
N ALA A 9 -9.15 -0.61 -2.46
CA ALA A 9 -10.51 -0.26 -2.04
C ALA A 9 -11.53 -1.35 -2.40
N ALA A 10 -11.31 -2.08 -3.50
CA ALA A 10 -12.16 -3.19 -3.92
C ALA A 10 -12.02 -4.42 -3.01
N ASP A 11 -10.95 -4.53 -2.22
CA ASP A 11 -10.78 -5.61 -1.24
C ASP A 11 -11.56 -5.36 0.06
N LEU A 12 -11.84 -4.10 0.41
CA LEU A 12 -12.54 -3.72 1.66
C LEU A 12 -13.91 -4.41 1.89
N PRO A 13 -14.75 -4.67 0.87
CA PRO A 13 -16.03 -5.35 1.07
C PRO A 13 -15.88 -6.85 1.34
N SER A 14 -14.72 -7.43 1.08
CA SER A 14 -14.47 -8.84 1.37
C SER A 14 -14.09 -9.00 2.84
N GLU A 15 -14.46 -10.13 3.47
CA GLU A 15 -13.92 -10.50 4.79
C GLU A 15 -12.42 -10.85 4.72
N ALA A 16 -11.77 -10.69 3.55
CA ALA A 16 -10.35 -10.93 3.38
C ALA A 16 -9.54 -9.71 3.85
N ASP A 17 -8.36 -9.99 4.37
CA ASP A 17 -7.39 -8.95 4.74
C ASP A 17 -6.97 -8.15 3.49
N VAL A 18 -6.83 -6.83 3.66
CA VAL A 18 -6.27 -5.96 2.62
C VAL A 18 -4.79 -6.27 2.50
N GLU A 19 -4.40 -6.98 1.44
CA GLU A 19 -3.02 -7.39 1.19
C GLU A 19 -2.54 -6.82 -0.16
N PRO A 20 -1.51 -5.95 -0.16
CA PRO A 20 -0.87 -5.50 -1.39
C PRO A 20 -0.29 -6.66 -2.19
N ARG A 21 -0.57 -6.69 -3.50
CA ARG A 21 -0.09 -7.76 -4.40
C ARG A 21 1.02 -7.32 -5.35
N SER A 22 1.44 -6.07 -5.25
CA SER A 22 2.53 -5.46 -6.04
C SER A 22 3.11 -4.25 -5.31
N THR A 23 4.34 -3.85 -5.66
CA THR A 23 5.03 -2.69 -5.08
C THR A 23 4.23 -1.39 -5.23
N GLY A 24 3.45 -1.27 -6.32
CA GLY A 24 2.57 -0.14 -6.55
C GLY A 24 1.36 -0.11 -5.61
N GLU A 25 0.84 -1.28 -5.20
CA GLU A 25 -0.19 -1.40 -4.16
C GLU A 25 0.39 -1.08 -2.77
N GLU A 26 1.60 -1.53 -2.45
CA GLU A 26 2.27 -1.16 -1.19
C GLU A 26 2.46 0.35 -1.07
N MET A 27 2.98 0.97 -2.13
CA MET A 27 3.14 2.44 -2.18
C MET A 27 1.79 3.15 -2.01
N ALA A 28 0.74 2.65 -2.65
CA ALA A 28 -0.60 3.23 -2.52
C ALA A 28 -1.12 3.11 -1.09
N LEU A 29 -0.92 1.97 -0.43
CA LEU A 29 -1.31 1.75 0.96
C LEU A 29 -0.53 2.68 1.91
N HIS A 30 0.78 2.85 1.71
CA HIS A 30 1.61 3.78 2.49
C HIS A 30 1.08 5.22 2.41
N LEU A 31 0.80 5.67 1.18
CA LEU A 31 0.20 6.99 0.95
C LEU A 31 -1.19 7.11 1.59
N GLY A 32 -1.99 6.05 1.54
CA GLY A 32 -3.31 5.98 2.16
C GLY A 32 -3.26 6.15 3.68
N ILE A 33 -2.41 5.38 4.37
CA ILE A 33 -2.22 5.47 5.82
C ILE A 33 -1.67 6.85 6.21
N ALA A 34 -0.65 7.35 5.52
CA ALA A 34 -0.09 8.67 5.78
C ALA A 34 -1.15 9.77 5.64
N ARG A 35 -2.00 9.66 4.61
CA ARG A 35 -3.10 10.59 4.37
C ARG A 35 -4.18 10.50 5.46
N ALA A 36 -4.56 9.30 5.87
CA ALA A 36 -5.56 9.10 6.92
C ALA A 36 -5.07 9.64 8.28
N ALA A 37 -3.79 9.43 8.61
CA ALA A 37 -3.15 10.00 9.79
C ALA A 37 -3.15 11.53 9.76
N GLU A 38 -2.85 12.13 8.61
CA GLU A 38 -2.89 13.59 8.43
C GLU A 38 -4.32 14.13 8.59
N LEU A 39 -5.31 13.49 7.97
CA LEU A 39 -6.72 13.90 8.05
C LEU A 39 -7.25 13.83 9.48
N THR A 40 -6.85 12.81 10.24
CA THR A 40 -7.25 12.66 11.65
C THR A 40 -6.74 13.83 12.50
N ARG A 41 -5.50 14.27 12.26
CA ARG A 41 -4.93 15.44 12.96
C ARG A 41 -5.54 16.77 12.50
N ASN A 42 -5.70 16.96 11.19
CA ASN A 42 -6.00 18.26 10.60
C ASN A 42 -7.50 18.50 10.39
N ARG A 43 -8.30 17.43 10.26
CA ARG A 43 -9.74 17.46 9.97
C ARG A 43 -10.53 16.40 10.77
N PRO A 44 -10.43 16.39 12.12
CA PRO A 44 -11.02 15.34 12.94
C PRO A 44 -12.55 15.21 12.81
N ARG A 45 -13.27 16.32 12.55
CA ARG A 45 -14.73 16.26 12.31
C ARG A 45 -15.08 15.51 11.04
N PHE A 46 -14.33 15.77 9.97
CA PHE A 46 -14.51 15.08 8.69
C PHE A 46 -14.23 13.59 8.81
N VAL A 47 -13.18 13.20 9.54
CA VAL A 47 -12.88 11.79 9.79
C VAL A 47 -13.99 11.13 10.59
N ARG A 48 -14.46 11.77 11.67
CA ARG A 48 -15.57 11.26 12.48
C ARG A 48 -16.85 11.04 11.66
N GLU A 49 -17.19 11.98 10.79
CA GLU A 49 -18.33 11.85 9.88
C GLU A 49 -18.11 10.71 8.86
N ALA A 50 -16.89 10.53 8.36
CA ALA A 50 -16.57 9.49 7.39
C ALA A 50 -16.63 8.06 7.94
N VAL A 51 -16.47 7.89 9.26
CA VAL A 51 -16.46 6.56 9.92
C VAL A 51 -17.64 6.36 10.86
N GLU A 52 -18.66 7.24 10.85
CA GLU A 52 -19.73 7.25 11.85
C GLU A 52 -20.57 5.97 11.91
N ASP A 53 -20.65 5.25 10.80
CA ASP A 53 -21.40 3.99 10.67
C ASP A 53 -20.53 2.74 10.96
N LEU A 54 -19.23 2.91 11.24
CA LEU A 54 -18.33 1.81 11.56
C LEU A 54 -18.34 1.52 13.08
N PRO A 55 -18.19 0.26 13.51
CA PRO A 55 -18.01 -0.07 14.92
C PRO A 55 -16.74 0.59 15.47
N GLU A 56 -16.83 1.20 16.66
CA GLU A 56 -15.67 1.74 17.37
C GLU A 56 -14.81 0.61 17.99
N ASP A 57 -13.48 0.71 17.85
CA ASP A 57 -12.49 -0.14 18.52
C ASP A 57 -11.46 0.71 19.28
N ALA A 58 -10.90 0.17 20.36
CA ALA A 58 -9.88 0.87 21.15
C ALA A 58 -8.59 1.15 20.37
N ARG A 59 -8.35 0.43 19.26
CA ARG A 59 -7.20 0.60 18.35
C ARG A 59 -7.50 1.50 17.17
N ASP A 60 -8.68 2.12 17.10
CA ASP A 60 -9.01 3.06 16.04
C ASP A 60 -7.98 4.19 15.97
N PHE A 61 -7.58 4.51 14.74
CA PHE A 61 -6.59 5.54 14.43
C PHE A 61 -5.17 5.27 14.99
N ASP A 62 -4.85 4.03 15.38
CA ASP A 62 -3.47 3.60 15.59
C ASP A 62 -2.78 3.37 14.22
N TRP A 63 -2.34 4.47 13.63
CA TRP A 63 -1.71 4.47 12.30
C TRP A 63 -0.36 3.76 12.28
N SER A 64 0.32 3.64 13.43
CA SER A 64 1.56 2.86 13.53
C SER A 64 1.22 1.38 13.42
N ALA A 65 0.27 0.90 14.23
CA ALA A 65 -0.18 -0.48 14.16
C ALA A 65 -0.79 -0.82 12.79
N ALA A 66 -1.51 0.11 12.16
CA ALA A 66 -2.02 -0.09 10.80
C ALA A 66 -0.88 -0.31 9.78
N SER A 67 0.21 0.44 9.89
CA SER A 67 1.40 0.24 9.06
C SER A 67 2.07 -1.10 9.36
N ASP A 68 2.23 -1.47 10.63
CA ASP A 68 2.91 -2.71 11.01
C ASP A 68 2.11 -3.97 10.64
N LEU A 69 0.78 -3.89 10.60
CA LEU A 69 -0.10 -5.05 10.40
C LEU A 69 -0.53 -5.27 8.94
N LEU A 70 -0.66 -4.21 8.14
CA LEU A 70 -1.18 -4.31 6.76
C LEU A 70 -0.08 -4.55 5.72
N PHE A 71 1.17 -4.67 6.16
CA PHE A 71 2.32 -4.87 5.31
C PHE A 71 3.07 -6.14 5.72
N GLN A 72 3.51 -6.91 4.73
CA GLN A 72 4.42 -8.03 4.96
C GLN A 72 5.85 -7.52 5.16
N ASP A 73 6.23 -6.51 4.38
CA ASP A 73 7.47 -5.75 4.50
C ASP A 73 7.26 -4.27 4.11
N HIS A 74 8.29 -3.46 4.33
CA HIS A 74 8.29 -2.03 4.00
C HIS A 74 9.35 -1.69 2.96
N ASP A 75 9.67 -2.65 2.10
CA ASP A 75 10.84 -2.60 1.23
C ASP A 75 10.74 -1.48 0.20
N VAL A 76 9.52 -1.17 -0.24
CA VAL A 76 9.27 -0.03 -1.14
C VAL A 76 9.70 1.32 -0.55
N LEU A 77 9.77 1.47 0.78
CA LEU A 77 10.23 2.70 1.42
C LEU A 77 11.75 2.88 1.32
N MET A 78 12.51 1.81 1.09
CA MET A 78 13.96 1.90 0.89
C MET A 78 14.34 2.73 -0.34
N LEU A 79 13.43 2.86 -1.32
CA LEU A 79 13.61 3.74 -2.49
C LEU A 79 13.74 5.22 -2.12
N PHE A 80 13.37 5.61 -0.91
CA PHE A 80 13.46 6.99 -0.43
C PHE A 80 14.58 7.20 0.61
N ASP A 81 15.40 6.18 0.85
CA ASP A 81 16.63 6.33 1.63
C ASP A 81 17.79 6.65 0.68
N ASP A 82 18.28 7.90 0.73
CA ASP A 82 19.40 8.36 -0.10
C ASP A 82 20.67 7.50 0.07
N SER A 83 20.81 6.77 1.19
CA SER A 83 21.95 5.87 1.41
C SER A 83 21.87 4.55 0.63
N LEU A 84 20.71 4.25 0.06
CA LEU A 84 20.41 3.04 -0.71
C LEU A 84 20.23 3.34 -2.22
N ASP A 85 20.74 4.47 -2.70
CA ASP A 85 20.68 4.84 -4.12
C ASP A 85 21.13 3.69 -5.04
N GLY A 86 20.28 3.34 -6.02
CA GLY A 86 20.46 2.20 -6.92
C GLY A 86 19.94 0.86 -6.40
N ILE A 87 19.24 0.81 -5.26
CA ILE A 87 18.60 -0.43 -4.76
C ILE A 87 17.48 -0.93 -5.70
N GLU A 88 16.93 -0.08 -6.55
CA GLU A 88 15.97 -0.47 -7.59
C GLU A 88 16.57 -1.31 -8.72
N ASP A 89 17.90 -1.31 -8.86
CA ASP A 89 18.60 -2.16 -9.82
C ASP A 89 18.63 -3.61 -9.32
N GLY A 90 17.90 -4.50 -9.99
CA GLY A 90 17.93 -5.96 -9.70
C GLY A 90 19.31 -6.61 -9.91
N GLY A 91 20.25 -5.92 -10.56
CA GLY A 91 21.65 -6.31 -10.66
C GLY A 91 22.50 -5.92 -9.44
N SER A 92 21.99 -5.06 -8.55
CA SER A 92 22.70 -4.61 -7.36
C SER A 92 22.89 -5.73 -6.34
N VAL A 93 24.08 -5.77 -5.73
CA VAL A 93 24.41 -6.74 -4.68
C VAL A 93 23.47 -6.59 -3.48
N VAL A 94 23.06 -5.36 -3.14
CA VAL A 94 22.18 -5.09 -2.01
C VAL A 94 20.77 -5.61 -2.30
N ASN A 95 20.23 -5.30 -3.49
CA ASN A 95 18.92 -5.78 -3.94
C ASN A 95 18.85 -7.31 -3.90
N GLN A 96 19.84 -8.00 -4.50
CA GLN A 96 19.91 -9.46 -4.53
C GLN A 96 20.10 -10.08 -3.14
N ALA A 97 20.92 -9.46 -2.28
CA ALA A 97 21.17 -9.97 -0.94
C ALA A 97 19.94 -9.85 -0.03
N MET A 98 19.11 -8.83 -0.24
CA MET A 98 17.88 -8.62 0.53
C MET A 98 16.67 -9.34 -0.07
N GLY A 99 16.78 -9.91 -1.27
CA GLY A 99 15.67 -10.62 -1.93
C GLY A 99 14.59 -9.67 -2.45
N MET A 100 14.96 -8.42 -2.73
CA MET A 100 14.05 -7.38 -3.19
C MET A 100 13.47 -7.75 -4.56
N VAL A 101 12.18 -7.50 -4.76
CA VAL A 101 11.50 -7.75 -6.03
C VAL A 101 10.77 -6.51 -6.50
N ASN A 102 10.75 -6.29 -7.82
CA ASN A 102 9.91 -5.30 -8.48
C ASN A 102 10.08 -3.83 -8.00
N LEU A 103 11.24 -3.48 -7.42
CA LEU A 103 11.51 -2.10 -6.97
C LEU A 103 11.71 -1.09 -8.10
N ALA A 104 12.08 -1.55 -9.31
CA ALA A 104 12.19 -0.69 -10.48
C ALA A 104 10.80 -0.11 -10.84
N PRO A 105 10.68 1.20 -11.14
CA PRO A 105 9.37 1.83 -11.40
C PRO A 105 8.53 1.19 -12.51
N LEU A 106 9.17 0.53 -13.49
CA LEU A 106 8.48 -0.19 -14.56
C LEU A 106 7.83 -1.49 -14.09
N ASP A 107 8.34 -2.08 -13.01
CA ASP A 107 7.91 -3.37 -12.47
C ASP A 107 6.93 -3.21 -11.30
N TRP A 108 6.64 -1.98 -10.85
CA TRP A 108 5.79 -1.73 -9.68
C TRP A 108 4.39 -2.37 -9.76
N PHE A 109 3.87 -2.62 -10.96
CA PHE A 109 2.54 -3.23 -11.15
C PHE A 109 2.62 -4.71 -11.53
N THR A 110 3.83 -5.27 -11.56
CA THR A 110 4.05 -6.71 -11.69
C THR A 110 3.65 -7.37 -10.37
N PRO A 111 2.78 -8.40 -10.39
CA PRO A 111 2.36 -9.06 -9.17
C PRO A 111 3.54 -9.78 -8.51
N PHE A 112 3.57 -9.79 -7.18
CA PHE A 112 4.53 -10.57 -6.41
C PHE A 112 4.33 -12.07 -6.61
N ASP A 113 3.07 -12.49 -6.62
CA ASP A 113 2.64 -13.85 -6.95
C ASP A 113 1.73 -13.81 -8.20
N PRO A 114 2.17 -14.41 -9.34
CA PRO A 114 1.36 -14.49 -10.55
C PRO A 114 -0.01 -15.14 -10.35
N GLU A 115 -0.19 -16.04 -9.37
CA GLU A 115 -1.48 -16.69 -9.09
C GLU A 115 -2.47 -15.73 -8.42
N GLN A 116 -1.96 -14.69 -7.76
CA GLN A 116 -2.76 -13.68 -7.06
C GLN A 116 -2.93 -12.40 -7.90
N ALA A 117 -2.46 -12.41 -9.15
CA ALA A 117 -2.54 -11.29 -10.06
C ALA A 117 -3.97 -10.75 -10.17
N ARG A 118 -4.09 -9.43 -10.04
CA ARG A 118 -5.35 -8.73 -10.26
C ARG A 118 -5.80 -8.90 -11.72
N ALA A 119 -7.09 -9.04 -11.97
CA ALA A 119 -7.64 -9.26 -13.32
C ALA A 119 -7.29 -8.13 -14.31
N ASP A 120 -6.83 -8.45 -15.51
CA ASP A 120 -6.40 -7.45 -16.51
C ASP A 120 -7.53 -6.52 -16.98
N GLU A 121 -8.77 -7.01 -16.93
CA GLU A 121 -9.97 -6.29 -17.38
C GLU A 121 -10.49 -5.29 -16.34
N ARG A 122 -9.87 -5.16 -15.17
CA ARG A 122 -10.31 -4.21 -14.14
C ARG A 122 -10.20 -2.77 -14.66
N GLY A 123 -11.35 -2.13 -14.77
CA GLY A 123 -11.47 -0.80 -15.34
C GLY A 123 -10.75 0.26 -14.50
N PHE A 124 -10.29 1.33 -15.15
CA PHE A 124 -10.14 2.61 -14.45
C PHE A 124 -11.55 3.07 -14.08
N ARG A 125 -11.78 3.65 -12.89
CA ARG A 125 -13.09 4.22 -12.49
C ARG A 125 -13.83 4.77 -13.71
N HIS A 126 -14.93 4.12 -14.09
CA HIS A 126 -15.79 4.69 -15.11
C HIS A 126 -16.31 6.04 -14.56
N PRO A 127 -16.37 7.08 -15.40
CA PRO A 127 -16.83 8.40 -15.01
C PRO A 127 -18.27 8.41 -14.50
#